data_AF-A0A416SNC4-F1
#
_entry.id   AF-A0A416SNC4-F1
#
_cell.length_a   1.000
_cell.length_b   1.000
_cell.length_c   1.000
_cell.angle_alpha   90.00
_cell.angle_beta   90.00
_cell.angle_gamma   90.00
#
_symmetry.space_group_name_H-M   'P 1'
#
loop_
_entity.id
_entity.type
_entity.pdbx_description
1 polymer ?
#
loop_
_entity_poly.entity_id
_entity_poly.type
_entity_poly.pdbx_seq_one_letter_code
_entity_poly.pdbx_strand_id
1 'polypeptide(L)'
;MREYTTGNRIVDASAEISITGNITPQAWYKTIVKETGKPHLAAIVILSDIVYWYRPTELRDESTGQIIAIRKKFKADLLQRSYQQIAEQFGLSKKEATNAIIFLEKLGVIKRVFRTINLNGLVVNNVLYIELIVEKLKELTYPHCYDAPIPSMGDRGEDIVEEIVEGQCFTVNNSEMAVIGEGAVSPKRERVSPKKEIPATPQNSRCHFSEGTALSGNRQTNTDINTDISTTDYTNPVQSYQKTLQAFREKIGYDALCIDRPFDIDRLDEIVGIAVDVLTSTKDTIRINQEEKPTAIVKSVFWKLDMFRIQFILNNLSETKTKIRNMRAVLLTALYNATFTLSNSVMNQVVMNGDISPQYA
;
A
#
# COMPACT_ATOMS: atom_id res chain seq x y z
N MET A 1 36.63 -14.66 1.60
CA MET A 1 35.81 -13.53 2.08
C MET A 1 35.81 -13.65 3.60
N ARG A 2 36.21 -12.63 4.38
CA ARG A 2 36.16 -12.74 5.85
C ARG A 2 34.70 -12.67 6.27
N GLU A 3 34.19 -13.71 6.92
CA GLU A 3 32.88 -13.68 7.56
C GLU A 3 32.97 -12.78 8.79
N TYR A 4 32.28 -11.65 8.73
CA TYR A 4 32.14 -10.77 9.88
C TYR A 4 31.10 -11.40 10.81
N THR A 5 31.53 -11.88 11.97
CA THR A 5 30.66 -12.38 13.06
C THR A 5 30.78 -11.46 14.26
N THR A 6 29.67 -11.21 14.94
CA THR A 6 29.65 -10.47 16.21
C THR A 6 29.94 -11.36 17.43
N GLY A 7 30.18 -12.66 17.21
CA GLY A 7 30.34 -13.67 18.27
C GLY A 7 29.02 -14.08 18.94
N ASN A 8 27.88 -13.54 18.49
CA ASN A 8 26.56 -13.91 18.99
C ASN A 8 25.74 -14.52 17.85
N ARG A 9 25.51 -15.83 17.95
CA ARG A 9 24.81 -16.63 16.94
C ARG A 9 23.43 -16.06 16.57
N ILE A 10 22.73 -15.42 17.52
CA ILE A 10 21.41 -14.84 17.27
C ILE A 10 21.54 -13.55 16.47
N VAL A 11 22.52 -12.71 16.79
CA VAL A 11 22.78 -11.45 16.07
C VAL A 11 23.25 -11.75 14.66
N ASP A 12 24.16 -12.69 14.49
CA ASP A 12 24.68 -13.12 13.19
C ASP A 12 23.55 -13.68 12.32
N ALA A 13 22.70 -14.57 12.86
CA ALA A 13 21.53 -15.08 12.15
C ALA A 13 20.50 -13.99 11.84
N SER A 14 20.36 -12.97 12.70
CA SER A 14 19.46 -11.85 12.44
C SER A 14 19.95 -10.95 11.31
N ALA A 15 21.27 -10.87 11.10
CA ALA A 15 21.87 -10.07 10.03
C ALA A 15 21.57 -10.65 8.64
N GLU A 16 21.25 -11.94 8.55
CA GLU A 16 20.80 -12.59 7.31
C GLU A 16 19.36 -12.19 6.93
N ILE A 17 18.59 -11.64 7.87
CA ILE A 17 17.18 -11.28 7.64
C ILE A 17 17.11 -9.86 7.05
N SER A 18 16.54 -9.75 5.85
CA SER A 18 16.25 -8.47 5.21
C SER A 18 15.02 -7.80 5.83
N ILE A 19 15.20 -7.09 6.95
CA ILE A 19 14.12 -6.30 7.57
C ILE A 19 13.87 -5.06 6.72
N THR A 20 12.63 -4.91 6.26
CA THR A 20 12.15 -3.73 5.53
C THR A 20 10.97 -3.12 6.27
N GLY A 21 10.81 -1.79 6.19
CA GLY A 21 9.68 -1.12 6.82
C GLY A 21 9.96 0.34 7.21
N ASN A 22 9.05 0.87 8.03
CA ASN A 22 9.11 2.23 8.53
C ASN A 22 10.20 2.32 9.60
N ILE A 23 11.12 3.27 9.46
CA ILE A 23 12.19 3.52 10.43
C ILE A 23 11.72 4.65 11.34
N THR A 24 11.72 4.38 12.65
CA THR A 24 11.34 5.36 13.67
C THR A 24 12.59 5.75 14.47
N PRO A 25 13.08 7.00 14.34
CA PRO A 25 14.18 7.49 15.17
C PRO A 25 13.84 7.46 16.67
N GLN A 26 14.77 7.01 17.51
CA GLN A 26 14.57 6.95 18.96
C GLN A 26 14.30 8.32 19.58
N ALA A 27 14.84 9.39 18.99
CA ALA A 27 14.60 10.77 19.43
C ALA A 27 13.11 11.14 19.43
N TRP A 28 12.30 10.57 18.52
CA TRP A 28 10.89 10.92 18.39
C TRP A 28 10.06 10.55 19.62
N TYR A 29 10.47 9.56 20.42
CA TYR A 29 9.80 9.25 21.68
C TYR A 29 9.99 10.34 22.75
N LYS A 30 10.98 11.23 22.57
CA LYS A 30 11.24 12.37 23.46
C LYS A 30 10.75 13.69 22.87
N THR A 31 10.75 13.84 21.54
CA THR A 31 10.38 15.10 20.86
C THR A 31 8.91 15.15 20.43
N ILE A 32 8.27 14.01 20.18
CA ILE A 32 6.86 13.91 19.76
C ILE A 32 6.00 13.48 20.96
N VAL A 33 5.82 14.39 21.91
CA VAL A 33 5.15 14.17 23.18
C VAL A 33 3.81 14.91 23.26
N LYS A 34 2.85 14.31 23.98
CA LYS A 34 1.58 14.96 24.31
C LYS A 34 1.81 16.08 25.32
N GLU A 35 0.78 16.88 25.57
CA GLU A 35 0.76 17.90 26.64
C GLU A 35 1.02 17.29 28.03
N THR A 36 0.81 15.97 28.19
CA THR A 36 1.14 15.22 29.40
C THR A 36 2.62 14.84 29.56
N GLY A 37 3.47 15.18 28.59
CA GLY A 37 4.89 14.80 28.53
C GLY A 37 5.16 13.36 28.09
N LYS A 38 4.12 12.53 27.90
CA LYS A 38 4.27 11.15 27.41
C LYS A 38 4.33 11.10 25.87
N PRO A 39 5.07 10.17 25.26
CA PRO A 39 5.17 10.03 23.81
C PRO A 39 3.80 9.79 23.16
N HIS A 40 3.56 10.43 22.02
CA HIS A 40 2.37 10.21 21.23
C HIS A 40 2.57 9.08 20.22
N LEU A 41 2.52 7.83 20.68
CA LEU A 41 2.83 6.63 19.88
C LEU A 41 2.12 6.56 18.51
N ALA A 42 0.80 6.81 18.46
CA ALA A 42 0.07 6.80 17.20
C ALA A 42 0.59 7.85 16.19
N ALA A 43 0.97 9.04 16.66
CA ALA A 43 1.53 10.09 15.81
C ALA A 43 2.93 9.72 15.33
N ILE A 44 3.76 9.13 16.19
CA ILE A 44 5.10 8.63 15.85
C ILE A 44 5.02 7.58 14.72
N VAL A 45 4.14 6.59 14.87
CA VAL A 45 3.96 5.51 13.89
C VAL A 45 3.39 6.03 12.57
N ILE A 46 2.41 6.94 12.62
CA ILE A 46 1.84 7.55 11.41
C ILE A 46 2.89 8.43 10.72
N LEU A 47 3.69 9.19 11.47
CA LEU A 47 4.75 10.01 10.90
C LEU A 47 5.83 9.15 10.24
N SER A 48 6.19 7.99 10.81
CA SER A 48 7.20 7.12 10.20
C SER A 48 6.74 6.54 8.86
N ASP A 49 5.43 6.27 8.71
CA ASP A 49 4.83 5.91 7.41
C ASP A 49 4.88 7.07 6.40
N ILE A 50 4.46 8.27 6.83
CA ILE A 50 4.51 9.46 5.97
C ILE A 50 5.95 9.69 5.48
N VAL A 51 6.94 9.64 6.38
CA VAL A 51 8.35 9.78 6.03
C VAL A 51 8.81 8.67 5.08
N TYR A 52 8.36 7.43 5.28
CA TYR A 52 8.66 6.34 4.35
C TYR A 52 8.17 6.67 2.92
N TRP A 53 6.97 7.22 2.76
CA TRP A 53 6.44 7.62 1.45
C TRP A 53 7.21 8.76 0.80
N TYR A 54 7.67 9.72 1.61
CA TYR A 54 8.48 10.85 1.16
C TYR A 54 9.97 10.51 0.95
N ARG A 55 10.44 9.36 1.43
CA ARG A 55 11.81 8.89 1.21
C ARG A 55 12.03 8.55 -0.27
N PRO A 56 13.04 9.16 -0.94
CA PRO A 56 13.36 8.83 -2.33
C PRO A 56 13.77 7.36 -2.49
N THR A 57 13.39 6.78 -3.63
CA THR A 57 13.88 5.46 -4.05
C THR A 57 14.94 5.66 -5.13
N GLU A 58 16.15 5.16 -4.90
CA GLU A 58 17.23 5.12 -5.87
C GLU A 58 17.02 3.97 -6.85
N LEU A 59 17.03 4.27 -8.14
CA LEU A 59 17.13 3.29 -9.22
C LEU A 59 18.61 3.18 -9.60
N ARG A 60 19.18 1.99 -9.49
CA ARG A 60 20.57 1.71 -9.84
C ARG A 60 20.63 0.87 -11.10
N ASP A 61 21.63 1.12 -11.91
CA ASP A 61 21.95 0.34 -13.10
C ASP A 61 22.46 -1.03 -12.68
N GLU A 62 21.85 -2.08 -13.20
CA GLU A 62 22.23 -3.46 -12.92
C GLU A 62 23.65 -3.77 -13.42
N SER A 63 24.11 -3.07 -14.47
CA SER A 63 25.40 -3.32 -15.10
C SER A 63 26.56 -2.52 -14.50
N THR A 64 26.30 -1.31 -14.00
CA THR A 64 27.34 -0.38 -13.50
C THR A 64 27.23 -0.09 -12.01
N GLY A 65 26.11 -0.42 -11.37
CA GLY A 65 25.83 -0.07 -9.97
C GLY A 65 25.63 1.43 -9.72
N GLN A 66 25.70 2.26 -10.76
CA GLN A 66 25.50 3.70 -10.67
C GLN A 66 24.03 4.06 -10.50
N ILE A 67 23.74 5.14 -9.77
CA ILE A 67 22.37 5.63 -9.57
C ILE A 67 21.90 6.24 -10.90
N ILE A 68 20.98 5.56 -11.58
CA ILE A 68 20.34 6.01 -12.82
C ILE A 68 19.36 7.16 -12.52
N ALA A 69 18.55 7.01 -11.48
CA ALA A 69 17.49 7.97 -11.19
C ALA A 69 17.03 7.93 -9.73
N ILE A 70 16.48 9.04 -9.25
CA ILE A 70 15.75 9.13 -7.98
C ILE A 70 14.27 9.30 -8.29
N ARG A 71 13.41 8.49 -7.67
CA ARG A 71 11.94 8.57 -7.85
C ARG A 71 11.18 8.65 -6.52
N LYS A 72 10.03 9.33 -6.56
CA LYS A 72 9.03 9.34 -5.48
C LYS A 72 8.15 8.08 -5.54
N LYS A 73 7.55 7.70 -4.40
CA LYS A 73 6.75 6.47 -4.27
C LYS A 73 5.24 6.65 -4.55
N PHE A 74 4.75 7.89 -4.54
CA PHE A 74 3.33 8.21 -4.75
C PHE A 74 3.11 9.07 -6.01
N LYS A 75 1.91 8.99 -6.59
CA LYS A 75 1.61 9.53 -7.93
C LYS A 75 1.43 11.06 -7.92
N ALA A 76 0.66 11.57 -6.97
CA ALA A 76 0.39 13.00 -6.82
C ALA A 76 1.62 13.79 -6.36
N ASP A 77 1.53 15.11 -6.39
CA ASP A 77 2.52 16.05 -5.83
C ASP A 77 2.69 15.89 -4.30
N LEU A 78 1.59 15.61 -3.60
CA LEU A 78 1.57 15.34 -2.16
C LEU A 78 1.06 13.93 -1.86
N LEU A 79 1.35 13.42 -0.66
CA LEU A 79 0.92 12.09 -0.25
C LEU A 79 -0.60 12.04 -0.03
N GLN A 80 -1.31 11.31 -0.88
CA GLN A 80 -2.75 11.10 -0.75
C GLN A 80 -3.04 9.94 0.22
N ARG A 81 -3.82 10.21 1.28
CA ARG A 81 -4.25 9.20 2.26
C ARG A 81 -5.63 9.51 2.80
N SER A 82 -6.42 8.48 3.12
CA SER A 82 -7.63 8.65 3.93
C SER A 82 -7.38 8.32 5.39
N TYR A 83 -8.08 8.99 6.31
CA TYR A 83 -8.02 8.67 7.74
C TYR A 83 -8.40 7.22 8.04
N GLN A 84 -9.32 6.66 7.25
CA GLN A 84 -9.76 5.27 7.38
C GLN A 84 -8.63 4.29 7.02
N GLN A 85 -7.92 4.55 5.90
CA GLN A 85 -6.78 3.73 5.48
C GLN A 85 -5.66 3.75 6.52
N ILE A 86 -5.36 4.93 7.08
CA ILE A 86 -4.35 5.07 8.13
C ILE A 86 -4.77 4.28 9.39
N ALA A 87 -6.05 4.35 9.76
CA ALA A 87 -6.59 3.64 10.90
C ALA A 87 -6.50 2.11 10.73
N GLU A 88 -6.91 1.60 9.57
CA GLU A 88 -6.85 0.18 9.22
C GLU A 88 -5.41 -0.35 9.19
N GLN A 89 -4.48 0.41 8.60
CA GLN A 89 -3.07 0.00 8.48
C GLN A 89 -2.40 -0.25 9.84
N PHE A 90 -2.73 0.56 10.86
CA PHE A 90 -2.10 0.49 12.18
C PHE A 90 -3.01 -0.08 13.28
N GLY A 91 -4.20 -0.58 12.92
CA GLY A 91 -5.17 -1.10 13.88
C GLY A 91 -5.67 -0.05 14.88
N LEU A 92 -5.72 1.22 14.47
CA LEU A 92 -6.20 2.33 15.28
C LEU A 92 -7.69 2.57 15.02
N SER A 93 -8.37 3.26 15.93
CA SER A 93 -9.67 3.84 15.60
C SER A 93 -9.50 5.02 14.64
N LYS A 94 -10.50 5.28 13.80
CA LYS A 94 -10.52 6.47 12.91
C LYS A 94 -10.33 7.78 13.68
N LYS A 95 -10.85 7.86 14.91
CA LYS A 95 -10.70 9.03 15.79
C LYS A 95 -9.24 9.21 16.22
N GLU A 96 -8.57 8.13 16.61
CA GLU A 96 -7.15 8.18 16.98
C GLU A 96 -6.26 8.57 15.80
N ALA A 97 -6.50 8.01 14.61
CA ALA A 97 -5.78 8.39 13.40
C ALA A 97 -5.99 9.87 13.05
N THR A 98 -7.23 10.36 13.13
CA THR A 98 -7.57 11.78 12.93
C THR A 98 -6.83 12.67 13.94
N ASN A 99 -6.89 12.33 15.22
CA ASN A 99 -6.26 13.10 16.30
C ASN A 99 -4.74 13.13 16.16
N ALA A 100 -4.12 12.01 15.79
CA ALA A 100 -2.69 11.93 15.56
C ALA A 100 -2.25 12.82 14.39
N ILE A 101 -2.99 12.81 13.30
CA ILE A 101 -2.72 13.67 12.14
C ILE A 101 -2.90 15.16 12.48
N ILE A 102 -3.96 15.53 13.22
CA ILE A 102 -4.16 16.92 13.71
C ILE A 102 -3.01 17.32 14.64
N PHE A 103 -2.58 16.42 15.52
CA PHE A 103 -1.48 16.66 16.43
C PHE A 103 -0.16 16.91 15.68
N LEU A 104 0.15 16.10 14.65
CA LEU A 104 1.32 16.29 13.81
C LEU A 104 1.28 17.62 13.03
N GLU A 105 0.10 18.05 12.59
CA GLU A 105 -0.08 19.37 11.97
C GLU A 105 0.13 20.51 12.98
N LYS A 106 -0.41 20.39 14.19
CA LYS A 106 -0.16 21.36 15.29
C LYS A 106 1.32 21.47 15.64
N LEU A 107 2.05 20.35 15.56
CA LEU A 107 3.51 20.29 15.75
C LEU A 107 4.28 20.98 14.59
N GLY A 108 3.63 21.22 13.46
CA GLY A 108 4.20 21.86 12.27
C GLY A 108 5.04 20.92 11.39
N VAL A 109 5.06 19.62 11.66
CA VAL A 109 5.84 18.65 10.86
C VAL A 109 5.11 18.22 9.60
N ILE A 110 3.78 18.36 9.56
CA ILE A 110 2.98 18.12 8.36
C ILE A 110 1.97 19.26 8.13
N LYS A 111 1.44 19.34 6.92
CA LYS A 111 0.29 20.18 6.57
C LYS A 111 -0.76 19.36 5.83
N ARG A 112 -2.03 19.50 6.21
CA ARG A 112 -3.15 18.85 5.53
C ARG A 112 -3.66 19.74 4.40
N VAL A 113 -3.86 19.16 3.23
CA VAL A 113 -4.38 19.82 2.04
C VAL A 113 -5.56 19.01 1.53
N PHE A 114 -6.76 19.59 1.54
CA PHE A 114 -7.95 18.93 1.02
C PHE A 114 -8.19 19.36 -0.42
N ARG A 115 -8.40 18.40 -1.31
CA ARG A 115 -8.64 18.66 -2.74
C ARG A 115 -9.86 17.90 -3.23
N THR A 116 -10.47 18.44 -4.27
CA THR A 116 -11.47 17.74 -5.06
C THR A 116 -10.78 17.04 -6.22
N ILE A 117 -11.03 15.75 -6.38
CA ILE A 117 -10.50 14.96 -7.50
C ILE A 117 -11.64 14.49 -8.39
N ASN A 118 -11.43 14.54 -9.70
CA ASN A 118 -12.33 13.94 -10.67
C ASN A 118 -11.74 12.60 -11.12
N LEU A 119 -12.34 11.49 -10.67
CA LEU A 119 -11.97 10.14 -11.06
C LEU A 119 -13.00 9.61 -12.06
N ASN A 120 -12.66 9.64 -13.34
CA ASN A 120 -13.49 9.05 -14.40
C ASN A 120 -14.95 9.55 -14.42
N GLY A 121 -15.17 10.84 -14.12
CA GLY A 121 -16.51 11.46 -14.03
C GLY A 121 -17.12 11.45 -12.63
N LEU A 122 -16.52 10.74 -11.67
CA LEU A 122 -16.90 10.81 -10.26
C LEU A 122 -16.07 11.88 -9.55
N VAL A 123 -16.73 12.96 -9.15
CA VAL A 123 -16.13 14.03 -8.36
C VAL A 123 -16.13 13.61 -6.89
N VAL A 124 -14.93 13.38 -6.34
CA VAL A 124 -14.72 13.09 -4.92
C VAL A 124 -14.13 14.33 -4.27
N ASN A 125 -14.93 14.96 -3.41
CA ASN A 125 -14.51 16.13 -2.65
C ASN A 125 -13.74 15.72 -1.38
N ASN A 126 -12.99 16.68 -0.81
CA ASN A 126 -12.34 16.55 0.50
C ASN A 126 -11.35 15.37 0.59
N VAL A 127 -10.63 15.11 -0.49
CA VAL A 127 -9.55 14.12 -0.49
C VAL A 127 -8.35 14.71 0.22
N LEU A 128 -7.90 14.03 1.27
CA LEU A 128 -6.75 14.45 2.08
C LEU A 128 -5.44 14.13 1.36
N TYR A 129 -4.66 15.18 1.20
CA TYR A 129 -3.25 15.17 0.86
C TYR A 129 -2.46 15.66 2.08
N ILE A 130 -1.31 15.02 2.33
CA ILE A 130 -0.44 15.33 3.45
C ILE A 130 0.87 15.82 2.86
N GLU A 131 1.27 17.03 3.20
CA GLU A 131 2.59 17.60 2.92
C GLU A 131 3.50 17.40 4.14
N LEU A 132 4.74 16.99 3.89
CA LEU A 132 5.75 16.79 4.92
C LEU A 132 6.69 17.99 4.97
N ILE A 133 6.84 18.61 6.14
CA ILE A 133 7.74 19.75 6.36
C ILE A 133 9.09 19.23 6.85
N VAL A 134 10.06 19.19 5.94
CA VAL A 134 11.35 18.53 6.16
C VAL A 134 12.19 19.27 7.19
N GLU A 135 12.10 20.59 7.25
CA GLU A 135 12.81 21.43 8.23
C GLU A 135 12.40 21.06 9.65
N LYS A 136 11.09 21.01 9.92
CA LYS A 136 10.59 20.57 11.24
C LYS A 136 10.90 19.12 11.53
N LEU A 137 10.86 18.25 10.53
CA LEU A 137 11.24 16.85 10.72
C LEU A 137 12.70 16.71 11.18
N LYS A 138 13.62 17.50 10.63
CA LYS A 138 15.04 17.52 11.04
C LYS A 138 15.18 17.94 12.49
N GLU A 139 14.51 19.00 12.92
CA GLU A 139 14.55 19.47 14.31
C GLU A 139 14.06 18.40 15.30
N LEU A 140 12.97 17.71 14.97
CA LEU A 140 12.42 16.63 15.82
C LEU A 140 13.33 15.40 15.88
N THR A 141 14.11 15.17 14.83
CA THR A 141 15.00 14.01 14.72
C THR A 141 16.36 14.27 15.37
N TYR A 142 16.84 15.51 15.29
CA TYR A 142 18.17 15.93 15.72
C TYR A 142 18.10 17.16 16.65
N PRO A 143 17.54 17.00 17.87
CA PRO A 143 17.34 18.13 18.78
C PRO A 143 18.65 18.77 19.30
N HIS A 144 19.79 18.06 19.23
CA HIS A 144 21.08 18.50 19.78
C HIS A 144 22.12 18.91 18.71
N CYS A 145 21.73 18.95 17.44
CA CYS A 145 22.64 19.29 16.33
C CYS A 145 22.52 20.76 15.89
N TYR A 146 21.70 21.55 16.59
CA TYR A 146 21.54 23.00 16.43
C TYR A 146 21.92 23.77 17.70
N ASP A 147 22.42 23.07 18.72
CA ASP A 147 23.20 23.72 19.78
C ASP A 147 24.48 24.26 19.14
N ALA A 148 24.91 25.47 19.55
CA ALA A 148 26.02 26.21 18.94
C ALA A 148 27.25 25.33 18.69
N PRO A 149 28.04 25.58 17.61
CA PRO A 149 29.12 24.68 17.22
C PRO A 149 30.06 24.43 18.39
N ILE A 150 30.20 23.15 18.77
CA ILE A 150 31.24 22.72 19.69
C ILE A 150 32.56 23.18 19.06
N PRO A 151 33.41 23.97 19.77
CA PRO A 151 34.68 24.43 19.22
C PRO A 151 35.46 23.21 18.72
N SER A 152 35.89 23.27 17.47
CA SER A 152 36.77 22.26 16.87
C SER A 152 38.02 22.16 17.75
N MET A 153 38.06 21.15 18.63
CA MET A 153 39.31 20.72 19.23
C MET A 153 40.11 20.07 18.12
N GLY A 154 41.11 20.81 17.67
CA GLY A 154 42.10 20.34 16.73
C GLY A 154 42.81 19.12 17.27
N ASP A 155 43.18 18.26 16.33
CA ASP A 155 44.10 17.16 16.45
C ASP A 155 45.31 17.52 17.34
N ARG A 156 45.42 16.85 18.49
CA ARG A 156 46.66 16.55 19.21
C ARG A 156 46.34 15.70 20.44
N GLY A 157 46.87 14.47 20.47
CA GLY A 157 46.97 13.71 21.70
C GLY A 157 47.97 14.36 22.64
N GLU A 158 47.63 14.40 23.93
CA GLU A 158 48.48 14.09 25.09
C GLU A 158 47.71 14.31 26.40
N ASP A 159 47.98 13.43 27.36
CA ASP A 159 47.34 13.27 28.67
C ASP A 159 47.45 14.51 29.57
N ILE A 160 46.37 14.90 30.26
CA ILE A 160 46.45 15.60 31.55
C ILE A 160 45.36 15.08 32.51
N VAL A 161 45.81 14.84 33.73
CA VAL A 161 45.23 14.18 34.90
C VAL A 161 44.03 14.93 35.50
N GLU A 162 43.11 14.16 36.10
CA GLU A 162 41.95 14.60 36.89
C GLU A 162 42.32 15.58 38.02
N GLU A 163 41.50 16.61 38.21
CA GLU A 163 41.20 17.10 39.56
C GLU A 163 39.72 17.50 39.67
N ILE A 164 39.03 16.77 40.55
CA ILE A 164 37.63 16.94 40.93
C ILE A 164 37.54 18.11 41.92
N VAL A 165 36.64 19.06 41.68
CA VAL A 165 35.98 19.81 42.76
C VAL A 165 34.49 19.92 42.47
N GLU A 166 33.71 19.46 43.46
CA GLU A 166 32.29 19.16 43.45
C GLU A 166 31.37 20.39 43.39
N GLY A 167 30.15 20.14 42.88
CA GLY A 167 29.01 21.07 42.90
C GLY A 167 27.65 20.39 42.72
N GLN A 168 27.39 19.38 43.55
CA GLN A 168 26.08 18.85 44.01
C GLN A 168 24.99 18.38 43.03
N CYS A 169 24.82 17.06 43.08
CA CYS A 169 23.65 16.25 42.76
C CYS A 169 22.62 16.28 43.91
N PHE A 170 21.32 16.21 43.58
CA PHE A 170 20.26 15.81 44.52
C PHE A 170 19.64 14.47 44.04
N THR A 171 19.91 13.39 44.76
CA THR A 171 19.14 12.14 44.72
C THR A 171 18.87 11.65 46.12
N VAL A 172 17.60 11.37 46.44
CA VAL A 172 17.09 10.68 47.64
C VAL A 172 15.66 10.22 47.27
N ASN A 173 15.14 9.00 47.45
CA ASN A 173 15.61 7.73 48.02
C ASN A 173 14.69 6.58 47.52
N ASN A 174 15.25 5.37 47.38
CA ASN A 174 14.56 4.10 47.60
C ASN A 174 15.30 3.39 48.74
N SER A 175 14.60 3.04 49.81
CA SER A 175 15.01 2.15 50.90
C SER A 175 14.25 0.82 50.74
N GLU A 176 14.70 -0.36 51.16
CA GLU A 176 15.93 -0.91 51.72
C GLU A 176 15.74 -2.44 51.62
N MET A 177 16.83 -3.20 51.49
CA MET A 177 16.82 -4.67 51.52
C MET A 177 17.72 -5.11 52.68
N ALA A 178 17.20 -5.94 53.58
CA ALA A 178 18.00 -6.59 54.64
C ALA A 178 17.83 -8.12 54.56
N VAL A 179 18.95 -8.81 54.72
CA VAL A 179 19.16 -10.26 54.61
C VAL A 179 19.16 -10.88 56.02
N ILE A 180 18.71 -12.14 56.14
CA ILE A 180 19.32 -13.29 56.86
C ILE A 180 18.22 -14.30 57.29
N GLY A 181 18.44 -15.59 57.03
CA GLY A 181 17.90 -16.67 57.87
C GLY A 181 17.31 -17.88 57.13
N GLU A 182 17.92 -19.05 57.34
CA GLU A 182 17.58 -20.37 56.80
C GLU A 182 16.15 -20.86 57.12
N GLY A 183 15.58 -21.69 56.23
CA GLY A 183 14.37 -22.46 56.51
C GLY A 183 13.80 -23.15 55.27
N ALA A 184 13.94 -24.48 55.21
CA ALA A 184 13.35 -25.34 54.18
C ALA A 184 11.80 -25.27 54.16
N VAL A 185 11.18 -25.52 52.99
CA VAL A 185 10.05 -26.45 52.73
C VAL A 185 9.36 -26.21 51.36
N SER A 186 9.31 -27.30 50.59
CA SER A 186 8.47 -27.75 49.45
C SER A 186 7.55 -26.81 48.63
N PRO A 187 7.52 -26.94 47.28
CA PRO A 187 6.50 -26.33 46.44
C PRO A 187 5.28 -27.25 46.23
N LYS A 188 4.07 -26.81 46.61
CA LYS A 188 2.82 -27.37 46.10
C LYS A 188 2.40 -26.59 44.86
N ARG A 189 2.39 -27.29 43.72
CA ARG A 189 1.75 -26.85 42.47
C ARG A 189 0.24 -27.02 42.63
N GLU A 190 -0.54 -26.01 42.23
CA GLU A 190 -1.96 -26.20 41.91
C GLU A 190 -2.24 -25.59 40.54
N ARG A 191 -2.57 -26.48 39.58
CA ARG A 191 -3.08 -26.16 38.24
C ARG A 191 -4.58 -25.90 38.36
N VAL A 192 -5.10 -24.89 37.67
CA VAL A 192 -6.54 -24.72 37.45
C VAL A 192 -6.85 -24.95 35.97
N SER A 193 -7.78 -25.87 35.71
CA SER A 193 -8.31 -26.27 34.41
C SER A 193 -9.62 -25.52 34.08
N PRO A 194 -10.03 -25.43 32.79
CA PRO A 194 -11.17 -24.62 32.36
C PRO A 194 -12.51 -25.35 32.50
N LYS A 195 -13.58 -24.63 32.86
CA LYS A 195 -14.95 -25.16 32.86
C LYS A 195 -15.72 -24.76 31.59
N LYS A 196 -16.52 -25.73 31.14
CA LYS A 196 -17.36 -25.82 29.94
C LYS A 196 -18.81 -25.85 30.41
N GLU A 197 -19.70 -25.02 29.87
CA GLU A 197 -21.16 -25.18 30.03
C GLU A 197 -21.95 -24.71 28.80
N ILE A 198 -22.83 -25.58 28.30
CA ILE A 198 -24.00 -25.44 27.39
C ILE A 198 -24.88 -26.70 27.70
N PRO A 199 -26.24 -26.81 27.54
CA PRO A 199 -27.28 -25.94 26.91
C PRO A 199 -28.59 -25.73 27.73
N ALA A 200 -29.47 -24.83 27.25
CA ALA A 200 -30.93 -25.09 27.22
C ALA A 200 -31.70 -24.13 26.26
N THR A 201 -32.53 -24.71 25.40
CA THR A 201 -33.67 -24.13 24.64
C THR A 201 -34.78 -25.21 24.68
N PRO A 202 -36.07 -25.02 24.27
CA PRO A 202 -36.76 -23.84 23.71
C PRO A 202 -38.22 -23.62 24.24
N GLN A 203 -38.90 -22.56 23.81
CA GLN A 203 -40.34 -22.64 23.47
C GLN A 203 -40.79 -21.58 22.46
N ASN A 204 -41.68 -22.03 21.57
CA ASN A 204 -42.20 -21.43 20.35
C ASN A 204 -43.11 -20.21 20.56
N SER A 205 -43.04 -19.25 19.64
CA SER A 205 -44.23 -18.57 19.11
C SER A 205 -44.00 -18.25 17.63
N ARG A 206 -44.92 -18.71 16.78
CA ARG A 206 -44.88 -18.65 15.32
C ARG A 206 -45.97 -17.70 14.82
N CYS A 207 -45.63 -16.80 13.89
CA CYS A 207 -46.50 -16.35 12.77
C CYS A 207 -45.65 -15.43 11.85
N HIS A 208 -45.25 -15.87 10.65
CA HIS A 208 -45.94 -15.79 9.34
C HIS A 208 -46.04 -14.38 8.70
N PHE A 209 -45.24 -14.24 7.63
CA PHE A 209 -45.19 -13.32 6.49
C PHE A 209 -46.46 -12.50 6.12
N SER A 210 -46.28 -11.23 5.73
CA SER A 210 -46.41 -10.76 4.33
C SER A 210 -46.03 -9.27 4.10
N GLU A 211 -45.28 -9.09 3.01
CA GLU A 211 -44.95 -7.96 2.10
C GLU A 211 -45.36 -6.48 2.34
N GLY A 212 -44.45 -5.57 1.96
CA GLY A 212 -44.79 -4.21 1.51
C GLY A 212 -43.71 -3.09 1.65
N THR A 213 -42.82 -2.97 0.66
CA THR A 213 -42.37 -1.70 0.03
C THR A 213 -41.39 -0.69 0.71
N ALA A 214 -40.19 -0.61 0.11
CA ALA A 214 -39.32 0.54 -0.28
C ALA A 214 -38.65 1.55 0.70
N LEU A 215 -37.31 1.56 0.59
CA LEU A 215 -36.35 2.70 0.49
C LEU A 215 -36.25 3.76 1.62
N SER A 216 -35.09 3.81 2.28
CA SER A 216 -34.19 5.00 2.29
C SER A 216 -32.92 4.70 3.11
N GLY A 217 -31.79 4.54 2.43
CA GLY A 217 -30.49 4.29 3.04
C GLY A 217 -29.79 5.58 3.43
N ASN A 218 -29.51 5.71 4.73
CA ASN A 218 -28.81 6.83 5.37
C ASN A 218 -27.48 7.20 4.68
N ARG A 219 -27.41 8.41 4.14
CA ARG A 219 -26.15 9.12 3.85
C ARG A 219 -25.77 9.95 5.08
N GLN A 220 -24.70 9.59 5.75
CA GLN A 220 -24.07 10.44 6.77
C GLN A 220 -22.91 11.21 6.12
N THR A 221 -23.12 12.52 5.90
CA THR A 221 -22.10 13.50 5.49
C THR A 221 -21.42 14.08 6.73
N ASN A 222 -20.08 14.18 6.73
CA ASN A 222 -19.32 14.88 7.77
C ASN A 222 -18.77 16.20 7.23
N THR A 223 -19.47 17.27 7.63
CA THR A 223 -19.06 18.64 8.01
C THR A 223 -17.99 19.46 7.26
N ASP A 224 -18.33 20.76 7.21
CA ASP A 224 -17.70 21.92 6.59
C ASP A 224 -16.35 22.34 7.17
N ILE A 225 -15.37 22.63 6.29
CA ILE A 225 -14.39 23.73 6.46
C ILE A 225 -14.04 24.25 5.05
N ASN A 226 -14.36 25.52 4.81
CA ASN A 226 -14.08 26.30 3.60
C ASN A 226 -12.62 26.79 3.59
N THR A 227 -11.83 26.50 2.55
CA THR A 227 -10.81 27.43 2.03
C THR A 227 -10.41 27.10 0.58
N ASP A 228 -10.12 28.16 -0.16
CA ASP A 228 -10.03 28.33 -1.61
C ASP A 228 -9.30 27.28 -2.46
N ILE A 229 -9.90 26.99 -3.61
CA ILE A 229 -9.43 26.06 -4.64
C ILE A 229 -8.75 26.86 -5.76
N SER A 230 -7.43 26.76 -5.91
CA SER A 230 -6.74 27.18 -7.12
C SER A 230 -6.56 25.97 -8.05
N THR A 231 -7.42 25.86 -9.05
CA THR A 231 -7.34 24.87 -10.12
C THR A 231 -6.24 25.25 -11.11
N THR A 232 -5.23 24.40 -11.28
CA THR A 232 -4.41 24.39 -12.49
C THR A 232 -4.19 22.95 -12.96
N ASP A 233 -4.95 22.59 -13.99
CA ASP A 233 -4.88 21.35 -14.75
C ASP A 233 -3.65 21.31 -15.65
N TYR A 234 -2.75 20.37 -15.41
CA TYR A 234 -1.78 19.87 -16.41
C TYR A 234 -1.59 18.36 -16.20
N THR A 235 -2.41 17.54 -16.85
CA THR A 235 -2.26 16.08 -16.86
C THR A 235 -1.27 15.69 -17.97
N ASN A 236 -0.07 15.26 -17.58
CA ASN A 236 0.98 14.86 -18.51
C ASN A 236 0.60 13.53 -19.22
N PRO A 237 0.48 13.48 -20.56
CA PRO A 237 0.01 12.29 -21.31
C PRO A 237 0.82 11.02 -21.04
N VAL A 238 2.11 11.16 -20.75
CA VAL A 238 3.03 10.05 -20.46
C VAL A 238 2.69 9.34 -19.14
N GLN A 239 2.22 10.10 -18.13
CA GLN A 239 1.79 9.53 -16.84
C GLN A 239 0.48 8.73 -16.98
N SER A 240 -0.38 9.10 -17.93
CA SER A 240 -1.61 8.38 -18.26
C SER A 240 -1.33 6.99 -18.84
N TYR A 241 -0.31 6.89 -19.70
CA TYR A 241 0.11 5.62 -20.30
C TYR A 241 0.61 4.62 -19.26
N GLN A 242 1.58 5.02 -18.44
CA GLN A 242 2.18 4.14 -17.43
C GLN A 242 1.18 3.70 -16.36
N LYS A 243 0.29 4.60 -15.94
CA LYS A 243 -0.79 4.27 -15.00
C LYS A 243 -1.74 3.22 -15.58
N THR A 244 -2.09 3.36 -16.86
CA THR A 244 -2.99 2.44 -17.56
C THR A 244 -2.32 1.08 -17.79
N LEU A 245 -1.03 1.07 -18.13
CA LEU A 245 -0.21 -0.14 -18.25
C LEU A 245 -0.22 -0.96 -16.96
N GLN A 246 0.09 -0.33 -15.82
CA GLN A 246 0.15 -1.04 -14.55
C GLN A 246 -1.23 -1.58 -14.14
N ALA A 247 -2.29 -0.77 -14.27
CA ALA A 247 -3.64 -1.19 -13.92
C ALA A 247 -4.16 -2.32 -14.82
N PHE A 248 -3.81 -2.29 -16.11
CA PHE A 248 -4.18 -3.36 -17.03
C PHE A 248 -3.42 -4.66 -16.73
N ARG A 249 -2.10 -4.58 -16.45
CA ARG A 249 -1.28 -5.73 -16.05
C ARG A 249 -1.81 -6.42 -14.78
N GLU A 250 -2.14 -5.64 -13.75
CA GLU A 250 -2.73 -6.17 -12.52
C GLU A 250 -4.07 -6.86 -12.80
N LYS A 251 -4.93 -6.23 -13.63
CA LYS A 251 -6.25 -6.76 -13.95
C LYS A 251 -6.22 -8.12 -14.66
N ILE A 252 -5.28 -8.32 -15.57
CA ILE A 252 -5.18 -9.57 -16.33
C ILE A 252 -4.35 -10.64 -15.63
N GLY A 253 -3.80 -10.37 -14.44
CA GLY A 253 -2.90 -11.29 -13.76
C GLY A 253 -1.59 -11.51 -14.53
N TYR A 254 -1.00 -10.43 -15.06
CA TYR A 254 0.18 -10.49 -15.94
C TYR A 254 1.34 -11.30 -15.33
N ASP A 255 1.64 -11.09 -14.04
CA ASP A 255 2.73 -11.80 -13.36
C ASP A 255 2.47 -13.32 -13.30
N ALA A 256 1.23 -13.73 -13.05
CA ALA A 256 0.83 -15.14 -13.05
C ALA A 256 0.95 -15.75 -14.45
N LEU A 257 0.53 -15.02 -15.49
CA LEU A 257 0.68 -15.45 -16.88
C LEU A 257 2.16 -15.62 -17.28
N CYS A 258 3.06 -14.77 -16.78
CA CYS A 258 4.51 -14.89 -17.03
C CYS A 258 5.10 -16.13 -16.37
N ILE A 259 4.65 -16.47 -15.15
CA ILE A 259 5.08 -17.68 -14.44
C ILE A 259 4.58 -18.94 -15.17
N ASP A 260 3.31 -18.95 -15.57
CA ASP A 260 2.68 -20.12 -16.21
C ASP A 260 3.15 -20.33 -17.65
N ARG A 261 3.55 -19.25 -18.34
CA ARG A 261 3.92 -19.26 -19.77
C ARG A 261 5.19 -18.46 -20.05
N PRO A 262 6.36 -18.93 -19.59
CA PRO A 262 7.63 -18.20 -19.73
C PRO A 262 8.08 -18.02 -21.19
N PHE A 263 7.58 -18.85 -22.13
CA PHE A 263 7.92 -18.75 -23.55
C PHE A 263 7.02 -17.77 -24.35
N ASP A 264 5.91 -17.31 -23.76
CA ASP A 264 4.96 -16.41 -24.43
C ASP A 264 5.12 -14.95 -23.96
N ILE A 265 6.16 -14.61 -23.17
CA ILE A 265 6.35 -13.28 -22.57
C ILE A 265 6.34 -12.17 -23.63
N ASP A 266 7.08 -12.34 -24.73
CA ASP A 266 7.12 -11.34 -25.80
C ASP A 266 5.74 -11.08 -26.42
N ARG A 267 4.94 -12.14 -26.60
CA ARG A 267 3.57 -12.04 -27.12
C ARG A 267 2.62 -11.41 -26.12
N LEU A 268 2.79 -11.72 -24.84
CA LEU A 268 2.02 -11.15 -23.75
C LEU A 268 2.31 -9.65 -23.62
N ASP A 269 3.57 -9.24 -23.74
CA ASP A 269 3.97 -7.82 -23.76
C ASP A 269 3.37 -7.08 -24.95
N GLU A 270 3.35 -7.69 -26.14
CA GLU A 270 2.71 -7.09 -27.30
C GLU A 270 1.20 -6.91 -27.10
N ILE A 271 0.52 -7.92 -26.58
CA ILE A 271 -0.92 -7.86 -26.24
C ILE A 271 -1.19 -6.73 -25.25
N VAL A 272 -0.39 -6.63 -24.19
CA VAL A 272 -0.52 -5.59 -23.18
C VAL A 272 -0.25 -4.21 -23.79
N GLY A 273 0.81 -4.06 -24.59
CA GLY A 273 1.12 -2.80 -25.26
C GLY A 273 -0.04 -2.32 -26.13
N ILE A 274 -0.63 -3.19 -26.95
CA ILE A 274 -1.77 -2.86 -27.79
C ILE A 274 -2.99 -2.47 -26.96
N ALA A 275 -3.27 -3.20 -25.88
CA ALA A 275 -4.38 -2.89 -25.00
C ALA A 275 -4.23 -1.51 -24.35
N VAL A 276 -3.03 -1.19 -23.88
CA VAL A 276 -2.74 0.10 -23.23
C VAL A 276 -2.81 1.24 -24.24
N ASP A 277 -2.32 1.04 -25.46
CA ASP A 277 -2.44 2.03 -26.54
C ASP A 277 -3.91 2.35 -26.84
N VAL A 278 -4.79 1.33 -26.85
CA VAL A 278 -6.24 1.51 -27.01
C VAL A 278 -6.84 2.26 -25.82
N LEU A 279 -6.48 1.87 -24.61
CA LEU A 279 -7.00 2.46 -23.36
C LEU A 279 -6.57 3.91 -23.16
N THR A 280 -5.42 4.29 -23.71
CA THR A 280 -4.85 5.64 -23.60
C THR A 280 -5.12 6.51 -24.83
N SER A 281 -5.69 5.94 -25.90
CA SER A 281 -6.04 6.66 -27.13
C SER A 281 -6.93 7.88 -26.84
N THR A 282 -6.58 9.00 -27.46
CA THR A 282 -7.35 10.26 -27.44
C THR A 282 -8.23 10.45 -28.68
N LYS A 283 -8.22 9.49 -29.63
CA LYS A 283 -9.07 9.53 -30.83
C LYS A 283 -10.53 9.30 -30.47
N ASP A 284 -11.44 9.89 -31.23
CA ASP A 284 -12.89 9.72 -31.03
C ASP A 284 -13.37 8.30 -31.42
N THR A 285 -12.76 7.72 -32.45
CA THR A 285 -13.08 6.37 -32.93
C THR A 285 -11.83 5.50 -33.12
N ILE A 286 -12.03 4.19 -33.01
CA ILE A 286 -11.04 3.16 -33.31
C ILE A 286 -11.67 2.17 -34.29
N ARG A 287 -10.96 1.89 -35.38
CA ARG A 287 -11.35 0.90 -36.38
C ARG A 287 -11.15 -0.52 -35.86
N ILE A 288 -12.24 -1.28 -35.76
CA ILE A 288 -12.26 -2.70 -35.35
C ILE A 288 -13.10 -3.48 -36.34
N ASN A 289 -12.55 -4.56 -36.89
CA ASN A 289 -13.22 -5.39 -37.91
C ASN A 289 -13.80 -4.57 -39.08
N GLN A 290 -13.00 -3.64 -39.61
CA GLN A 290 -13.39 -2.71 -40.68
C GLN A 290 -14.49 -1.68 -40.36
N GLU A 291 -14.93 -1.59 -39.11
CA GLU A 291 -15.93 -0.62 -38.65
C GLU A 291 -15.30 0.39 -37.69
N GLU A 292 -15.68 1.66 -37.79
CA GLU A 292 -15.32 2.68 -36.80
C GLU A 292 -16.21 2.53 -35.56
N LYS A 293 -15.59 2.27 -34.41
CA LYS A 293 -16.29 2.14 -33.13
C LYS A 293 -15.91 3.30 -32.21
N PRO A 294 -16.85 3.88 -31.43
CA PRO A 294 -16.54 4.91 -30.47
C PRO A 294 -15.49 4.44 -29.46
N THR A 295 -14.43 5.22 -29.27
CA THR A 295 -13.30 4.86 -28.40
C THR A 295 -13.75 4.55 -26.97
N ALA A 296 -14.74 5.28 -26.43
CA ALA A 296 -15.29 5.00 -25.11
C ALA A 296 -15.84 3.57 -24.96
N ILE A 297 -16.53 3.07 -26.00
CA ILE A 297 -17.08 1.71 -26.02
C ILE A 297 -15.93 0.70 -26.08
N VAL A 298 -14.97 0.92 -26.98
CA VAL A 298 -13.80 0.04 -27.11
C VAL A 298 -13.02 -0.04 -25.79
N LYS A 299 -12.81 1.09 -25.10
CA LYS A 299 -12.16 1.12 -23.78
C LYS A 299 -12.95 0.32 -22.73
N SER A 300 -14.27 0.44 -22.72
CA SER A 300 -15.13 -0.34 -21.81
C SER A 300 -15.02 -1.85 -22.04
N VAL A 301 -14.82 -2.26 -23.30
CA VAL A 301 -14.63 -3.65 -23.69
C VAL A 301 -13.26 -4.15 -23.27
N PHE A 302 -12.19 -3.39 -23.56
CA PHE A 302 -10.83 -3.75 -23.16
C PHE A 302 -10.69 -3.88 -21.64
N TRP A 303 -11.37 -3.04 -20.86
CA TRP A 303 -11.43 -3.18 -19.40
C TRP A 303 -12.21 -4.41 -18.91
N LYS A 304 -12.90 -5.17 -19.76
CA LYS A 304 -13.53 -6.46 -19.42
C LYS A 304 -12.60 -7.65 -19.67
N LEU A 305 -11.42 -7.43 -20.23
CA LEU A 305 -10.43 -8.49 -20.38
C LEU A 305 -9.94 -8.95 -19.00
N ASP A 306 -9.81 -10.26 -18.87
CA ASP A 306 -9.36 -10.98 -17.69
C ASP A 306 -8.29 -12.00 -18.11
N MET A 307 -7.65 -12.63 -17.13
CA MET A 307 -6.61 -13.64 -17.35
C MET A 307 -7.04 -14.73 -18.34
N PHE A 308 -8.27 -15.25 -18.21
CA PHE A 308 -8.78 -16.33 -19.06
C PHE A 308 -8.90 -15.91 -20.52
N ARG A 309 -9.37 -14.69 -20.79
CA ARG A 309 -9.48 -14.14 -22.15
C ARG A 309 -8.11 -13.92 -22.78
N ILE A 310 -7.13 -13.46 -22.01
CA ILE A 310 -5.75 -13.30 -22.51
C ILE A 310 -5.15 -14.67 -22.84
N GLN A 311 -5.35 -15.65 -21.96
CA GLN A 311 -4.87 -17.02 -22.18
C GLN A 311 -5.51 -17.68 -23.42
N PHE A 312 -6.82 -17.46 -23.63
CA PHE A 312 -7.52 -17.89 -24.84
C PHE A 312 -6.90 -17.27 -26.10
N ILE A 313 -6.60 -15.97 -26.09
CA ILE A 313 -5.97 -15.29 -27.24
C ILE A 313 -4.58 -15.86 -27.51
N LEU A 314 -3.76 -16.08 -26.48
CA LEU A 314 -2.43 -16.68 -26.63
C LEU A 314 -2.50 -18.08 -27.27
N ASN A 315 -3.47 -18.91 -26.88
CA ASN A 315 -3.68 -20.22 -27.50
C ASN A 315 -4.02 -20.08 -29.00
N ASN A 316 -4.98 -19.22 -29.37
CA ASN A 316 -5.38 -19.02 -30.77
C ASN A 316 -4.24 -18.49 -31.66
N LEU A 317 -3.35 -17.66 -31.09
CA LEU A 317 -2.17 -17.15 -31.79
C LEU A 317 -1.10 -18.22 -31.99
N SER A 318 -1.01 -19.19 -31.07
CA SER A 318 -0.07 -20.31 -31.21
C SER A 318 -0.52 -21.33 -32.27
N GLU A 319 -1.83 -21.44 -32.51
CA GLU A 319 -2.42 -22.38 -33.47
C GLU A 319 -2.50 -21.84 -34.91
N THR A 320 -2.27 -20.55 -35.11
CA THR A 320 -2.39 -19.93 -36.44
C THR A 320 -1.19 -20.26 -37.33
N LYS A 321 -1.43 -21.05 -38.39
CA LYS A 321 -0.40 -21.52 -39.34
C LYS A 321 -0.07 -20.53 -40.47
N THR A 322 -0.71 -19.36 -40.50
CA THR A 322 -0.59 -18.37 -41.58
C THR A 322 0.25 -17.18 -41.15
N LYS A 323 1.08 -16.66 -42.07
CA LYS A 323 1.95 -15.51 -41.79
C LYS A 323 1.10 -14.25 -41.61
N ILE A 324 1.09 -13.71 -40.38
CA ILE A 324 0.37 -12.49 -40.05
C ILE A 324 1.18 -11.27 -40.55
N ARG A 325 0.62 -10.50 -41.49
CA ARG A 325 1.26 -9.28 -42.03
C ARG A 325 1.06 -8.04 -41.15
N ASN A 326 -0.06 -7.97 -40.44
CA ASN A 326 -0.39 -6.86 -39.55
C ASN A 326 -0.85 -7.40 -38.19
N MET A 327 0.14 -7.74 -37.37
CA MET A 327 -0.06 -8.37 -36.05
C MET A 327 -0.91 -7.49 -35.14
N ARG A 328 -0.65 -6.18 -35.15
CA ARG A 328 -1.40 -5.20 -34.36
C ARG A 328 -2.90 -5.18 -34.67
N ALA A 329 -3.30 -5.18 -35.94
CA ALA A 329 -4.71 -5.17 -36.33
C ALA A 329 -5.42 -6.48 -35.98
N VAL A 330 -4.70 -7.61 -36.10
CA VAL A 330 -5.22 -8.94 -35.73
C VAL A 330 -5.43 -9.02 -34.23
N LEU A 331 -4.44 -8.64 -33.42
CA LEU A 331 -4.53 -8.63 -31.96
C LEU A 331 -5.61 -7.69 -31.45
N LEU A 332 -5.71 -6.47 -32.01
CA LEU A 332 -6.77 -5.52 -31.68
C LEU A 332 -8.16 -6.11 -31.90
N THR A 333 -8.37 -6.79 -33.03
CA THR A 333 -9.65 -7.43 -33.36
C THR A 333 -9.92 -8.65 -32.47
N ALA A 334 -8.91 -9.47 -32.20
CA ALA A 334 -9.01 -10.65 -31.35
C ALA A 334 -9.33 -10.27 -29.89
N LEU A 335 -8.65 -9.26 -29.35
CA LEU A 335 -8.89 -8.72 -28.00
C LEU A 335 -10.31 -8.19 -27.85
N TYR A 336 -10.79 -7.44 -28.84
CA TYR A 336 -12.16 -6.94 -28.83
C TYR A 336 -13.19 -8.06 -28.93
N ASN A 337 -12.94 -9.11 -29.73
CA ASN A 337 -13.89 -10.20 -29.92
C ASN A 337 -13.89 -11.18 -28.73
N ALA A 338 -12.74 -11.44 -28.11
CA ALA A 338 -12.61 -12.38 -26.99
C ALA A 338 -13.53 -12.04 -25.81
N THR A 339 -13.88 -10.77 -25.63
CA THR A 339 -14.85 -10.34 -24.60
C THR A 339 -16.27 -10.84 -24.86
N PHE A 340 -16.64 -11.02 -26.12
CA PHE A 340 -17.96 -11.49 -26.55
C PHE A 340 -17.98 -12.99 -26.84
N THR A 341 -16.87 -13.54 -27.34
CA THR A 341 -16.77 -14.95 -27.74
C THR A 341 -16.75 -15.90 -26.54
N LEU A 342 -16.15 -15.54 -25.39
CA LEU A 342 -16.16 -16.42 -24.20
C LEU A 342 -17.58 -16.64 -23.64
N SER A 343 -18.46 -15.65 -23.75
CA SER A 343 -19.88 -15.78 -23.40
C SER A 343 -20.56 -16.86 -24.26
N ASN A 344 -20.19 -16.96 -25.54
CA ASN A 344 -20.71 -17.97 -26.47
C ASN A 344 -19.95 -19.32 -26.41
N SER A 345 -18.68 -19.36 -26.03
CA SER A 345 -17.92 -20.61 -25.96
C SER A 345 -18.33 -21.47 -24.76
N VAL A 346 -18.77 -20.85 -23.65
CA VAL A 346 -19.44 -21.58 -22.57
C VAL A 346 -20.78 -22.14 -23.05
N MET A 347 -21.52 -21.41 -23.90
CA MET A 347 -22.76 -21.92 -24.49
C MET A 347 -22.51 -23.06 -25.50
N ASN A 348 -21.46 -22.97 -26.32
CA ASN A 348 -21.09 -24.04 -27.26
C ASN A 348 -20.51 -25.29 -26.56
N GLN A 349 -19.80 -25.15 -25.43
CA GLN A 349 -19.35 -26.33 -24.66
C GLN A 349 -20.47 -26.98 -23.84
N VAL A 350 -21.48 -26.20 -23.40
CA VAL A 350 -22.66 -26.76 -22.72
C VAL A 350 -23.61 -27.45 -23.70
N VAL A 351 -23.74 -26.96 -24.94
CA VAL A 351 -24.50 -27.64 -26.00
C VAL A 351 -23.83 -28.96 -26.41
N MET A 352 -22.49 -29.01 -26.48
CA MET A 352 -21.76 -30.25 -26.84
C MET A 352 -21.71 -31.29 -25.71
N ASN A 353 -22.01 -30.91 -24.47
CA ASN A 353 -22.08 -31.82 -23.31
C ASN A 353 -23.52 -32.10 -22.85
N GLY A 354 -24.53 -31.50 -23.51
CA GLY A 354 -25.95 -31.64 -23.19
C GLY A 354 -26.69 -32.72 -24.00
N ASP A 355 -26.11 -33.21 -25.10
CA ASP A 355 -26.69 -34.28 -25.90
C ASP A 355 -26.13 -35.65 -25.48
N ILE A 356 -26.44 -36.08 -24.25
CA ILE A 356 -26.58 -37.51 -23.98
C ILE A 356 -28.06 -37.82 -24.17
N SER A 357 -28.40 -38.17 -25.42
CA SER A 357 -29.71 -38.69 -25.80
C SER A 357 -30.15 -39.80 -24.83
N PRO A 358 -31.39 -39.77 -24.32
CA PRO A 358 -31.99 -40.95 -23.74
C PRO A 358 -32.49 -41.86 -24.87
N GLN A 359 -32.37 -43.18 -24.64
CA GLN A 359 -33.04 -44.30 -25.32
C GLN A 359 -32.33 -44.83 -26.61
N TYR A 360 -32.15 -46.13 -26.89
CA TYR A 360 -32.65 -47.41 -26.36
C TYR A 360 -31.63 -48.53 -26.65
N ALA A 361 -31.39 -49.43 -25.69
CA ALA A 361 -31.32 -50.90 -25.85
C ALA A 361 -31.29 -51.56 -24.47
#